data_AF-A0A1I5XUG3-F1
#
_entry.id   AF-A0A1I5XUG3-F1
#
_cell.length_a   1.000
_cell.length_b   1.000
_cell.length_c   1.000
_cell.angle_alpha   90.00
_cell.angle_beta   90.00
_cell.angle_gamma   90.00
#
_symmetry.space_group_name_H-M   'P 1'
#
loop_
_entity.id
_entity.type
_entity.pdbx_description
1 polymer ?
#
loop_
_entity_poly.entity_id
_entity_poly.type
_entity_poly.pdbx_seq_one_letter_code
_entity_poly.pdbx_strand_id
1 'polypeptide(L)'
;MVFDALSFIFGFFFTINLWVFHFTYGRFALYVVVNFLIDLLFAYPLNRLFQKIGHYKLKNMNAAAMFFISFSLALVNYGFQKFMEKSNARPQRPYH
;
A
#
# COMPACT_ATOMS: atom_id res chain seq x y z
N MET A 1 20.69 -0.64 -9.09
CA MET A 1 20.90 0.09 -7.80
C MET A 1 19.82 1.11 -7.48
N VAL A 2 19.38 1.99 -8.42
CA VAL A 2 18.21 2.88 -8.22
C VAL A 2 17.05 2.52 -9.15
N PHE A 3 17.33 2.26 -10.43
CA PHE A 3 16.30 1.87 -11.41
C PHE A 3 15.53 0.59 -11.03
N ASP A 4 16.20 -0.41 -10.45
CA ASP A 4 15.53 -1.65 -9.99
C ASP A 4 14.55 -1.37 -8.85
N ALA A 5 14.94 -0.48 -7.93
CA ALA A 5 14.08 -0.06 -6.82
C ALA A 5 12.88 0.75 -7.32
N LEU A 6 13.11 1.70 -8.24
CA LEU A 6 12.03 2.48 -8.85
C LEU A 6 11.08 1.59 -9.64
N SER A 7 11.60 0.62 -10.41
CA SER A 7 10.79 -0.34 -11.18
C SER A 7 9.95 -1.22 -10.27
N PHE A 8 10.49 -1.65 -9.13
CA PHE A 8 9.75 -2.42 -8.15
C PHE A 8 8.67 -1.58 -7.43
N ILE A 9 8.98 -0.34 -7.08
CA ILE A 9 8.05 0.60 -6.43
C ILE A 9 6.90 0.98 -7.38
N PHE A 10 7.22 1.53 -8.56
CA PHE A 10 6.22 2.02 -9.52
C PHE A 10 5.57 0.90 -10.33
N GLY A 11 6.24 -0.23 -10.49
CA GLY A 11 5.65 -1.41 -11.10
C GLY A 11 4.77 -2.13 -10.09
N PHE A 12 5.37 -2.99 -9.28
CA PHE A 12 4.64 -3.95 -8.47
C PHE A 12 3.85 -3.30 -7.33
N PHE A 13 4.53 -2.49 -6.52
CA PHE A 13 3.95 -1.90 -5.31
C PHE A 13 2.82 -0.92 -5.61
N PHE A 14 3.03 -0.04 -6.57
CA PHE A 14 2.05 0.95 -7.00
C PHE A 14 0.84 0.28 -7.66
N THR A 15 1.05 -0.70 -8.54
CA THR A 15 -0.05 -1.43 -9.18
C THR A 15 -0.92 -2.17 -8.17
N ILE A 16 -0.30 -2.84 -7.18
CA ILE A 16 -1.06 -3.52 -6.12
C ILE A 16 -1.88 -2.53 -5.31
N ASN A 17 -1.29 -1.38 -4.92
CA ASN A 17 -2.03 -0.34 -4.18
C ASN A 17 -3.26 0.14 -4.97
N LEU A 18 -3.12 0.42 -6.28
CA LEU A 18 -4.24 0.84 -7.13
C LEU A 18 -5.33 -0.23 -7.22
N TRP A 19 -4.95 -1.50 -7.38
CA TRP A 19 -5.90 -2.60 -7.43
C TRP A 19 -6.67 -2.73 -6.11
N VAL A 20 -5.98 -2.62 -4.97
CA VAL A 20 -6.62 -2.65 -3.66
C VAL A 20 -7.63 -1.51 -3.54
N PHE A 21 -7.26 -0.27 -3.84
CA PHE A 21 -8.21 0.86 -3.82
C PHE A 21 -9.40 0.64 -4.73
N HIS A 22 -9.18 0.09 -5.92
CA HIS A 22 -10.23 -0.19 -6.90
C HIS A 22 -11.24 -1.22 -6.37
N PHE A 23 -10.78 -2.37 -5.86
CA PHE A 23 -11.67 -3.43 -5.37
C PHE A 23 -12.32 -3.10 -4.02
N THR A 24 -11.71 -2.22 -3.23
CA THR A 24 -12.22 -1.83 -1.92
C THR A 24 -12.92 -0.47 -1.92
N TYR A 25 -13.17 0.10 -3.10
CA TYR A 25 -13.70 1.46 -3.24
C TYR A 25 -14.99 1.66 -2.45
N GLY A 26 -15.04 2.74 -1.65
CA GLY A 26 -16.17 3.06 -0.79
C GLY A 26 -16.40 2.11 0.40
N ARG A 27 -15.59 1.06 0.57
CA ARG A 27 -15.76 0.01 1.59
C ARG A 27 -14.56 -0.05 2.53
N PHE A 28 -14.55 0.79 3.57
CA PHE A 28 -13.44 0.88 4.53
C PHE A 28 -13.09 -0.47 5.18
N ALA A 29 -14.06 -1.22 5.68
CA ALA A 29 -13.78 -2.51 6.32
C ALA A 29 -13.10 -3.51 5.36
N LEU A 30 -13.54 -3.53 4.08
CA LEU A 30 -12.91 -4.36 3.05
C LEU A 30 -11.46 -3.92 2.80
N TYR A 31 -11.23 -2.60 2.70
CA TYR A 31 -9.91 -2.03 2.53
C TYR A 31 -8.96 -2.43 3.67
N VAL A 32 -9.41 -2.30 4.92
CA VAL A 32 -8.60 -2.64 6.09
C VAL A 32 -8.23 -4.13 6.09
N VAL A 33 -9.19 -5.02 5.83
CA VAL A 33 -8.93 -6.47 5.82
C VAL A 33 -7.99 -6.86 4.68
N VAL A 34 -8.21 -6.35 3.47
CA VAL A 34 -7.36 -6.65 2.31
C VAL A 34 -5.93 -6.14 2.53
N ASN A 35 -5.75 -4.89 3.00
CA ASN A 35 -4.40 -4.39 3.31
C ASN A 35 -3.75 -5.14 4.44
N PHE A 36 -4.48 -5.47 5.51
CA PHE A 36 -3.96 -6.26 6.61
C PHE A 36 -3.36 -7.59 6.11
N LEU A 37 -4.08 -8.31 5.24
CA LEU A 37 -3.61 -9.57 4.67
C LEU A 37 -2.40 -9.38 3.76
N ILE A 38 -2.40 -8.34 2.91
CA ILE A 38 -1.28 -8.03 2.01
C ILE A 38 -0.04 -7.64 2.81
N ASP A 39 -0.17 -6.77 3.81
CA ASP A 39 0.94 -6.34 4.66
C ASP A 39 1.49 -7.50 5.49
N LEU A 40 0.63 -8.42 5.94
CA LEU A 40 1.06 -9.63 6.63
C LEU A 40 1.84 -10.56 5.69
N LEU A 41 1.36 -10.74 4.45
CA LEU A 41 2.09 -11.49 3.42
C LEU A 41 3.42 -10.83 3.08
N PHE A 42 3.45 -9.50 3.03
CA PHE A 42 4.67 -8.74 2.73
C PHE A 42 5.69 -8.89 3.85
N ALA A 43 5.29 -8.64 5.10
CA ALA A 43 6.17 -8.59 6.26
C ALA A 43 6.76 -9.95 6.66
N TYR A 44 6.06 -11.06 6.39
CA TYR A 44 6.48 -12.40 6.81
C TYR A 44 6.96 -13.27 5.64
N PRO A 45 6.11 -13.89 4.79
CA PRO A 45 6.58 -14.80 3.77
C PRO A 45 7.40 -14.11 2.67
N LEU A 46 6.96 -12.96 2.17
CA LEU A 46 7.69 -12.28 1.09
C LEU A 46 9.02 -11.71 1.59
N ASN A 47 9.02 -11.13 2.78
CA ASN A 47 10.23 -10.65 3.44
C ASN A 47 11.26 -11.78 3.67
N ARG A 48 10.82 -12.96 4.13
CA ARG A 48 11.70 -14.12 4.27
C ARG A 48 12.25 -14.59 2.92
N LEU A 49 11.42 -14.58 1.88
CA LEU A 49 11.84 -14.93 0.52
C LEU A 49 12.95 -13.98 0.01
N PHE A 50 12.74 -12.67 0.14
CA PHE A 50 13.74 -11.69 -0.30
C PHE A 50 15.05 -11.78 0.49
N GLN A 51 14.98 -12.05 1.79
CA GLN A 51 16.18 -12.30 2.59
C GLN A 51 16.91 -13.58 2.17
N LYS A 52 16.18 -14.64 1.82
CA LYS A 52 16.76 -15.91 1.36
C LYS A 52 17.46 -15.78 0.01
N ILE A 53 16.89 -15.00 -0.91
CA ILE A 53 17.47 -14.75 -2.24
C ILE A 53 18.62 -13.72 -2.17
N GLY A 54 18.82 -13.07 -1.03
CA GLY A 54 19.92 -12.12 -0.81
C GLY A 54 19.64 -10.71 -1.32
N HIS A 55 18.38 -10.37 -1.62
CA HIS A 55 17.98 -9.02 -2.05
C HIS A 55 18.25 -7.96 -0.96
N TYR A 56 18.03 -8.32 0.31
CA TYR A 56 18.39 -7.49 1.47
C TYR A 56 18.46 -8.35 2.74
N LYS A 57 19.02 -7.81 3.83
CA LYS A 57 18.94 -8.40 5.18
C LYS A 57 18.36 -7.39 6.15
N LEU A 58 17.40 -7.80 6.99
CA LEU A 58 16.98 -6.96 8.11
C LEU A 58 18.08 -7.00 9.18
N LYS A 59 18.87 -5.93 9.30
CA LYS A 59 19.83 -5.77 10.41
C LYS A 59 19.21 -5.16 11.66
N ASN A 60 18.37 -4.13 11.49
CA ASN A 60 17.87 -3.29 12.59
C ASN A 60 16.34 -3.22 12.70
N MET A 61 15.61 -3.99 11.89
CA MET A 61 14.14 -3.97 11.87
C MET A 61 13.64 -5.41 11.98
N ASN A 62 12.51 -5.64 12.65
CA ASN A 62 11.87 -6.95 12.68
C ASN A 62 10.63 -6.94 11.77
N ALA A 63 10.18 -8.11 11.30
CA ALA A 63 9.00 -8.29 10.46
C ALA A 63 7.76 -7.62 11.05
N ALA A 64 7.56 -7.70 12.37
CA ALA A 64 6.45 -7.04 13.05
C ALA A 64 6.49 -5.51 12.90
N ALA A 65 7.67 -4.89 13.04
CA ALA A 65 7.82 -3.45 12.86
C ALA A 65 7.51 -3.04 11.41
N MET A 66 7.97 -3.84 10.43
CA MET A 66 7.66 -3.64 9.02
C MET A 66 6.16 -3.69 8.75
N PHE A 67 5.48 -4.69 9.33
CA PHE A 67 4.03 -4.84 9.25
C PHE A 67 3.30 -3.61 9.81
N PHE A 68 3.61 -3.19 11.04
CA PHE A 68 2.94 -2.05 11.66
C PHE A 68 3.16 -0.74 10.89
N ILE A 69 4.37 -0.52 10.35
CA ILE A 69 4.66 0.65 9.52
C ILE A 69 3.82 0.61 8.23
N SER A 70 3.88 -0.49 7.48
CA SER A 70 3.13 -0.62 6.23
C SER A 70 1.63 -0.49 6.44
N PHE A 71 1.09 -1.17 7.46
CA PHE A 71 -0.34 -1.12 7.77
C PHE A 71 -0.80 0.26 8.23
N SER A 72 0.00 0.98 9.03
CA SER A 72 -0.31 2.38 9.39
C SER A 72 -0.33 3.28 8.16
N LEU A 73 0.62 3.11 7.24
CA LEU A 73 0.65 3.85 5.97
C LEU A 73 -0.57 3.54 5.11
N ALA A 74 -1.02 2.29 5.06
CA ALA A 74 -2.25 1.92 4.37
C ALA A 74 -3.47 2.67 4.94
N LEU A 75 -3.60 2.81 6.26
CA LEU A 75 -4.68 3.59 6.86
C LEU A 75 -4.60 5.08 6.48
N VAL A 76 -3.41 5.66 6.46
CA VAL A 76 -3.17 7.05 6.00
C VAL A 76 -3.57 7.20 4.53
N ASN A 77 -3.19 6.25 3.67
CA ASN A 77 -3.52 6.28 2.26
C ASN A 77 -5.02 6.26 1.99
N TYR A 78 -5.78 5.45 2.73
CA TYR A 78 -7.25 5.46 2.61
C TYR A 78 -7.85 6.80 3.06
N GLY A 79 -7.31 7.37 4.15
CA GLY A 79 -7.68 8.72 4.58
C GLY A 79 -7.47 9.75 3.47
N PHE A 80 -6.33 9.68 2.78
CA PHE A 80 -6.00 10.52 1.64
C PHE A 80 -6.95 10.30 0.45
N GLN A 81 -7.22 9.04 0.08
CA GLN A 81 -8.19 8.69 -0.97
C GLN A 81 -9.56 9.34 -0.68
N LYS A 82 -10.10 9.13 0.53
CA LYS A 82 -11.40 9.67 0.94
C LYS A 82 -11.41 11.21 0.93
N PHE A 83 -10.30 11.83 1.31
CA PHE A 83 -10.14 13.29 1.24
C PHE A 83 -10.22 13.81 -0.19
N MET A 84 -9.54 13.15 -1.14
CA MET A 84 -9.59 13.50 -2.56
C MET A 84 -10.99 13.30 -3.16
N GLU A 85 -11.65 12.19 -2.85
CA GLU A 85 -13.02 11.90 -3.30
C GLU A 85 -14.00 13.00 -2.85
N LYS A 86 -13.91 13.43 -1.58
CA LYS A 86 -14.72 14.53 -1.06
C LYS A 86 -14.47 15.85 -1.79
N SER A 87 -13.23 16.11 -2.23
CA SER A 87 -12.91 17.29 -3.03
C SER A 87 -13.54 17.24 -4.43
N ASN A 88 -13.56 16.07 -5.05
CA ASN A 88 -14.10 15.85 -6.40
C ASN A 88 -15.63 15.77 -6.45
N ALA A 89 -16.29 15.42 -5.33
CA ALA A 89 -17.75 15.39 -5.21
C ALA A 89 -18.39 16.78 -5.09
N ARG A 90 -17.60 17.86 -5.07
CA ARG A 90 -18.14 19.23 -5.18
C ARG A 90 -18.72 19.39 -6.59
N PRO A 91 -19.97 19.88 -6.75
CA PRO A 91 -20.58 20.01 -8.07
C PRO A 91 -19.69 20.88 -8.95
N GLN A 92 -19.28 20.34 -10.09
CA GLN A 92 -18.68 21.11 -11.17
C GLN A 92 -19.65 22.26 -11.45
N ARG A 93 -19.24 23.51 -11.18
CA ARG A 93 -20.07 24.65 -11.51
C ARG A 93 -20.31 24.59 -13.03
N PRO A 94 -21.57 24.62 -13.50
CA PRO A 94 -21.82 24.62 -14.93
C PRO A 94 -21.09 25.83 -15.52
N TYR A 95 -20.24 25.58 -16.51
CA TYR A 95 -19.65 26.65 -17.32
C TYR A 95 -20.81 27.34 -18.04
N HIS A 96 -21.17 28.52 -17.57
CA HIS A 96 -22.01 29.48 -18.28
C HIS A 96 -21.18 30.19 -19.35
#